data_AF-A0AAU3ZZQ7-F1
#
_entry.id   AF-A0AAU3ZZQ7-F1
#
_cell.length_a   1.000
_cell.length_b   1.000
_cell.length_c   1.000
_cell.angle_alpha   90.00
_cell.angle_beta   90.00
_cell.angle_gamma   90.00
#
_symmetry.space_group_name_H-M   'P 1'
#
loop_
_entity.id
_entity.type
_entity.pdbx_description
1 polymer ?
#
loop_
_entity_poly.entity_id
_entity_poly.type
_entity_poly.pdbx_seq_one_letter_code
_entity_poly.pdbx_strand_id
1 'polypeptide(L)'
;MTPAPAPTILLEAADLLPPDTGGYALAYGSHATGTHQPTSDLDLLYTGDHPLDDADLTALTAAVVALHHRHGLDLDEEVPYPVKLYATGDQVDQAAALTGFWPSWGAPPPTVRETWFLSTDAFRLRLVFNVLTSPHVFLGGNITAYHRQVRCAERSAAALAQSLTAHDGPPTLQEAWAALWQAPDGRTGKDYLGYLVAPHLLSVLTRGLTDHHPTPRLQPSR
;
A
#
# COMPACT_ATOMS: atom_id res chain seq x y z
N MET A 1 21.19 9.21 17.11
CA MET A 1 20.16 8.22 17.50
C MET A 1 18.89 8.99 17.76
N THR A 2 18.00 9.02 16.77
CA THR A 2 16.66 9.63 16.86
C THR A 2 15.74 8.59 17.48
N PRO A 3 14.83 8.96 18.41
CA PRO A 3 13.94 7.98 19.01
C PRO A 3 13.03 7.39 17.93
N ALA A 4 12.91 6.06 17.90
CA ALA A 4 11.78 5.37 17.29
C ALA A 4 10.47 6.05 17.76
N PRO A 5 9.39 6.04 16.96
CA PRO A 5 8.10 6.46 17.49
C PRO A 5 7.89 5.70 18.81
N ALA A 6 7.53 6.43 19.86
CA ALA A 6 7.35 5.80 21.16
C ALA A 6 6.37 4.64 20.95
N PRO A 7 6.70 3.37 21.32
CA PRO A 7 5.87 2.21 21.03
C PRO A 7 4.39 2.39 21.42
N THR A 8 4.12 3.31 22.34
CA THR A 8 2.82 3.85 22.72
C THR A 8 1.94 4.32 21.55
N ILE A 9 2.45 5.09 20.57
CA ILE A 9 1.59 5.64 19.50
C ILE A 9 1.06 4.54 18.57
N LEU A 10 1.88 3.53 18.27
CA LEU A 10 1.48 2.41 17.42
C LEU A 10 0.45 1.50 18.12
N LEU A 11 0.56 1.36 19.45
CA LEU A 11 -0.45 0.66 20.26
C LEU A 11 -1.77 1.44 20.28
N GLU A 12 -1.74 2.76 20.51
CA GLU A 12 -2.95 3.58 20.45
C GLU A 12 -3.59 3.56 19.06
N ALA A 13 -2.80 3.55 17.97
CA ALA A 13 -3.32 3.39 16.62
C ALA A 13 -3.97 2.01 16.41
N ALA A 14 -3.39 0.94 16.95
CA ALA A 14 -3.99 -0.39 16.88
C ALA A 14 -5.37 -0.43 17.55
N ASP A 15 -5.53 0.27 18.68
CA ASP A 15 -6.79 0.35 19.43
C ASP A 15 -7.91 1.12 18.70
N LEU A 16 -7.59 1.84 17.62
CA LEU A 16 -8.58 2.52 16.77
C LEU A 16 -9.20 1.59 15.72
N LEU A 17 -8.66 0.37 15.52
CA LEU A 17 -9.28 -0.60 14.63
C LEU A 17 -10.69 -0.92 15.14
N PRO A 18 -11.75 -0.66 14.36
CA PRO A 18 -13.10 -0.87 14.88
C PRO A 18 -13.31 -2.36 15.19
N PRO A 19 -13.91 -2.68 16.35
CA PRO A 19 -14.15 -4.06 16.75
C PRO A 19 -15.08 -4.75 15.73
N ASP A 20 -14.93 -6.07 15.60
CA ASP A 20 -15.77 -6.93 14.75
C ASP A 20 -15.76 -6.61 13.24
N THR A 21 -14.81 -5.82 12.77
CA THR A 21 -14.65 -5.50 11.35
C THR A 21 -14.12 -6.65 10.51
N GLY A 22 -13.57 -7.71 11.11
CA GLY A 22 -12.94 -8.82 10.38
C GLY A 22 -11.63 -8.46 9.66
N GLY A 23 -11.19 -7.20 9.72
CA GLY A 23 -9.98 -6.70 9.06
C GLY A 23 -8.79 -6.51 9.99
N TYR A 24 -7.86 -5.64 9.60
CA TYR A 24 -6.59 -5.39 10.27
C TYR A 24 -6.11 -3.94 10.09
N ALA A 25 -5.14 -3.53 10.90
CA ALA A 25 -4.53 -2.21 10.84
C ALA A 25 -3.03 -2.28 10.52
N LEU A 26 -2.55 -1.37 9.68
CA LEU A 26 -1.14 -1.19 9.32
C LEU A 26 -0.70 0.24 9.58
N ALA A 27 0.54 0.41 10.05
CA ALA A 27 1.28 1.67 9.93
C ALA A 27 2.28 1.54 8.79
N TYR A 28 2.38 2.56 7.93
CA TYR A 28 3.31 2.56 6.80
C TYR A 28 4.10 3.87 6.74
N GLY A 29 4.83 4.10 5.64
CA GLY A 29 5.55 5.35 5.43
C GLY A 29 6.75 5.51 6.36
N SER A 30 7.03 6.75 6.74
CA SER A 30 8.30 7.12 7.41
C SER A 30 8.51 6.47 8.78
N HIS A 31 7.42 6.20 9.51
CA HIS A 31 7.46 5.52 10.81
C HIS A 31 7.79 4.04 10.66
N ALA A 32 7.30 3.38 9.61
CA ALA A 32 7.63 1.98 9.33
C ALA A 32 9.08 1.79 8.83
N THR A 33 9.66 2.81 8.21
CA THR A 33 11.06 2.79 7.74
C THR A 33 12.07 3.29 8.77
N GLY A 34 11.60 3.86 9.89
CA GLY A 34 12.45 4.50 10.90
C GLY A 34 13.16 5.76 10.39
N THR A 35 12.64 6.38 9.33
CA THR A 35 13.16 7.63 8.75
C THR A 35 12.30 8.84 9.09
N HIS A 36 11.32 8.67 9.98
CA HIS A 36 10.45 9.74 10.46
C HIS A 36 11.26 10.81 11.19
N GLN A 37 10.86 12.06 10.98
CA GLN A 37 11.25 13.17 11.84
C GLN A 37 10.38 13.16 13.10
N PRO A 38 10.77 13.86 14.18
CA PRO A 38 9.99 13.91 15.41
C PRO A 38 8.53 14.36 15.22
N THR A 39 8.25 15.17 14.18
CA THR A 39 6.90 15.67 13.86
C THR A 39 6.29 14.97 12.66
N SER A 40 6.95 13.99 12.03
CA SER A 40 6.38 13.31 10.86
C SER A 40 5.04 12.67 11.18
N ASP A 41 4.10 12.84 10.27
CA ASP A 41 2.77 12.24 10.30
C ASP A 41 2.84 10.71 10.39
N LEU A 42 1.83 10.10 11.00
CA LEU A 42 1.66 8.66 11.10
C LEU A 42 0.66 8.19 10.03
N ASP A 43 1.21 7.61 8.97
CA ASP A 43 0.48 6.96 7.90
C ASP A 43 -0.16 5.64 8.36
N LEU A 44 -1.49 5.53 8.24
CA LEU A 44 -2.29 4.40 8.73
C LEU A 44 -3.24 3.89 7.66
N LEU A 45 -3.42 2.57 7.61
CA LEU A 45 -4.46 1.89 6.84
C LEU A 45 -5.22 0.92 7.75
N TYR A 46 -6.52 1.13 7.88
CA TYR A 46 -7.45 0.21 8.51
C TYR A 46 -8.24 -0.55 7.45
N THR A 47 -8.57 -1.80 7.74
CA THR A 47 -9.39 -2.62 6.84
C THR A 47 -10.56 -3.27 7.57
N GLY A 48 -11.58 -3.67 6.82
CA GLY A 48 -12.73 -4.42 7.35
C GLY A 48 -13.62 -5.01 6.27
N ASP A 49 -14.58 -5.84 6.65
CA ASP A 49 -15.41 -6.62 5.72
C ASP A 49 -16.43 -5.77 4.97
N HIS A 50 -16.83 -4.63 5.55
CA HIS A 50 -17.87 -3.75 5.02
C HIS A 50 -17.39 -2.30 4.90
N PRO A 51 -17.94 -1.51 3.98
CA PRO A 51 -17.72 -0.06 3.97
C PRO A 51 -18.16 0.56 5.29
N LEU A 52 -17.39 1.52 5.80
CA LEU A 52 -17.87 2.40 6.87
C LEU A 52 -18.87 3.39 6.28
N ASP A 53 -19.88 3.75 7.06
CA ASP A 53 -20.71 4.90 6.72
C ASP A 53 -19.96 6.22 6.98
N ASP A 54 -20.54 7.34 6.53
CA ASP A 54 -19.90 8.65 6.66
C ASP A 54 -19.65 9.06 8.11
N ALA A 55 -20.50 8.61 9.05
CA ALA A 55 -20.38 8.95 10.46
C ALA A 55 -19.21 8.19 11.10
N ASP A 56 -19.11 6.89 10.83
CA ASP A 56 -18.03 6.03 11.32
C ASP A 56 -16.68 6.44 10.72
N LEU A 57 -16.63 6.75 9.42
CA LEU A 57 -15.42 7.23 8.77
C LEU A 57 -14.97 8.60 9.30
N THR A 58 -15.93 9.48 9.59
CA THR A 58 -15.65 10.78 10.23
C THR A 58 -15.12 10.58 11.65
N ALA A 59 -15.71 9.66 12.42
CA ALA A 59 -15.27 9.35 13.78
C ALA A 59 -13.85 8.77 13.79
N LEU A 60 -13.56 7.82 12.88
CA LEU A 60 -12.22 7.24 12.72
C LEU A 60 -11.20 8.31 12.33
N THR A 61 -11.54 9.19 11.38
CA THR A 61 -10.68 10.31 10.97
C THR A 61 -10.38 11.24 12.15
N ALA A 62 -11.42 11.62 12.91
CA ALA A 62 -11.26 12.49 14.08
C ALA A 62 -10.39 11.83 15.17
N ALA A 63 -10.53 10.52 15.38
CA ALA A 63 -9.71 9.78 16.34
C ALA A 63 -8.22 9.75 15.93
N VAL A 64 -7.94 9.56 14.65
CA VAL A 64 -6.57 9.59 14.11
C VAL A 64 -5.98 10.99 14.16
N VAL A 65 -6.73 12.04 13.82
CA VAL A 65 -6.28 13.43 13.97
C VAL A 65 -5.99 13.75 15.43
N ALA A 66 -6.85 13.31 16.36
CA ALA A 66 -6.61 13.47 17.79
C ALA A 66 -5.36 12.73 18.26
N LEU A 67 -5.09 11.54 17.73
CA LEU A 67 -3.85 10.79 17.98
C LEU A 67 -2.63 11.62 17.55
N HIS A 68 -2.63 12.17 16.34
CA HIS A 68 -1.54 13.02 15.84
C HIS A 68 -1.30 14.22 16.77
N HIS A 69 -2.36 14.95 17.13
CA HIS A 69 -2.24 16.09 18.04
C HIS A 69 -1.72 15.72 19.43
N ARG A 70 -2.17 14.61 20.02
CA ARG A 70 -1.68 14.14 21.33
C ARG A 70 -0.19 13.86 21.33
N HIS A 71 0.34 13.37 20.20
CA HIS A 71 1.75 13.02 20.04
C HIS A 71 2.58 14.11 19.33
N GLY A 72 1.99 15.27 19.05
CA GLY A 72 2.69 16.40 18.42
C GLY A 72 3.13 16.14 16.98
N LEU A 73 2.38 15.31 16.24
CA LEU A 73 2.66 15.00 14.84
C LEU A 73 1.96 16.00 13.91
N ASP A 74 2.61 16.26 12.77
CA ASP A 74 2.04 17.02 11.66
C ASP A 74 0.89 16.21 11.01
N LEU A 75 -0.05 16.92 10.39
CA LEU A 75 -1.10 16.29 9.57
C LEU A 75 -0.69 16.38 8.10
N ASP A 76 -0.74 15.24 7.40
CA ASP A 76 -0.61 15.22 5.94
C ASP A 76 -1.99 15.19 5.28
N GLU A 77 -2.35 16.35 4.70
CA GLU A 77 -3.59 16.55 3.96
C GLU A 77 -3.40 16.40 2.44
N GLU A 78 -2.24 15.91 1.94
CA GLU A 78 -2.02 15.67 0.50
C GLU A 78 -3.08 14.72 -0.08
N VAL A 79 -3.39 13.65 0.65
CA VAL A 79 -4.45 12.70 0.33
C VAL A 79 -5.53 12.79 1.40
N PRO A 80 -6.81 13.01 1.04
CA PRO A 80 -7.88 13.08 2.02
C PRO A 80 -7.96 11.82 2.89
N TYR A 81 -8.13 11.98 4.20
CA TYR A 81 -8.29 10.85 5.14
C TYR A 81 -9.36 9.83 4.71
N PRO A 82 -10.55 10.22 4.21
CA PRO A 82 -11.54 9.27 3.70
C PRO A 82 -11.04 8.35 2.57
N VAL A 83 -9.98 8.76 1.87
CA VAL A 83 -9.38 8.00 0.78
C VAL A 83 -8.30 7.05 1.30
N LYS A 84 -7.40 7.52 2.18
CA LYS A 84 -6.23 6.74 2.64
C LYS A 84 -6.49 5.86 3.86
N LEU A 85 -7.46 6.21 4.71
CA LEU A 85 -7.53 5.65 6.05
C LEU A 85 -8.21 4.28 6.14
N TYR A 86 -9.22 4.02 5.31
CA TYR A 86 -10.01 2.79 5.38
C TYR A 86 -10.20 2.16 4.00
N ALA A 87 -10.08 0.83 3.93
CA ALA A 87 -10.39 0.03 2.75
C ALA A 87 -11.12 -1.26 3.14
N THR A 88 -12.13 -1.66 2.37
CA THR A 88 -12.77 -2.96 2.58
C THR A 88 -11.84 -4.11 2.19
N GLY A 89 -12.06 -5.31 2.74
CA GLY A 89 -11.32 -6.51 2.35
C GLY A 89 -11.34 -6.75 0.84
N ASP A 90 -12.48 -6.50 0.19
CA ASP A 90 -12.63 -6.56 -1.26
C ASP A 90 -11.77 -5.51 -1.99
N GLN A 91 -11.75 -4.26 -1.51
CA GLN A 91 -10.87 -3.23 -2.07
C GLN A 91 -9.39 -3.58 -1.90
N VAL A 92 -9.01 -4.20 -0.79
CA VAL A 92 -7.64 -4.67 -0.57
C VAL A 92 -7.30 -5.84 -1.50
N ASP A 93 -8.21 -6.78 -1.71
CA ASP A 93 -8.03 -7.87 -2.66
C ASP A 93 -7.92 -7.33 -4.11
N GLN A 94 -8.75 -6.35 -4.50
CA GLN A 94 -8.66 -5.65 -5.78
C GLN A 94 -7.32 -4.91 -5.94
N ALA A 95 -6.88 -4.20 -4.92
CA ALA A 95 -5.59 -3.50 -4.90
C ALA A 95 -4.44 -4.51 -5.09
N ALA A 96 -4.43 -5.58 -4.30
CA ALA A 96 -3.46 -6.66 -4.38
C ALA A 96 -3.48 -7.37 -5.75
N ALA A 97 -4.58 -7.32 -6.51
CA ALA A 97 -4.72 -7.88 -7.85
C ALA A 97 -4.43 -6.87 -9.00
N LEU A 98 -3.82 -5.73 -8.71
CA LEU A 98 -3.46 -4.67 -9.67
C LEU A 98 -4.65 -3.93 -10.31
N THR A 99 -5.87 -4.01 -9.76
CA THR A 99 -7.04 -3.32 -10.35
C THR A 99 -6.83 -1.80 -10.43
N GLY A 100 -6.09 -1.20 -9.50
CA GLY A 100 -5.72 0.22 -9.53
C GLY A 100 -4.85 0.65 -10.73
N PHE A 101 -4.27 -0.30 -11.46
CA PHE A 101 -3.44 -0.06 -12.65
C PHE A 101 -4.18 -0.32 -13.97
N TRP A 102 -5.45 -0.76 -13.93
CA TRP A 102 -6.26 -0.95 -15.13
C TRP A 102 -6.67 0.39 -15.76
N PRO A 103 -6.71 0.53 -17.11
CA PRO A 103 -6.37 -0.46 -18.15
C PRO A 103 -4.89 -0.43 -18.60
N SER A 104 -4.02 0.30 -17.91
CA SER A 104 -2.73 0.80 -18.42
C SER A 104 -1.57 -0.20 -18.27
N TRP A 105 -1.82 -1.50 -18.43
CA TRP A 105 -0.80 -2.53 -18.22
C TRP A 105 0.34 -2.33 -19.24
N GLY A 106 1.57 -2.16 -18.75
CA GLY A 106 2.75 -1.79 -19.55
C GLY A 106 3.09 -0.29 -19.62
N ALA A 107 2.19 0.59 -19.16
CA ALA A 107 2.48 2.02 -18.97
C ALA A 107 1.62 2.56 -17.82
N PRO A 108 2.09 2.48 -16.56
CA PRO A 108 1.26 2.88 -15.43
C PRO A 108 0.99 4.38 -15.61
N PRO A 109 -0.28 4.79 -15.55
CA PRO A 109 -0.63 6.17 -15.83
C PRO A 109 0.00 7.03 -14.73
N PRO A 110 0.43 8.24 -15.09
CA PRO A 110 1.19 9.10 -14.19
C PRO A 110 0.42 9.32 -12.88
N THR A 111 1.15 9.34 -11.77
CA THR A 111 0.59 9.84 -10.52
C THR A 111 0.43 11.36 -10.66
N VAL A 112 -0.82 11.83 -10.70
CA VAL A 112 -1.15 13.25 -10.74
C VAL A 112 -1.37 13.71 -9.30
N ARG A 113 -0.55 14.65 -8.81
CA ARG A 113 -0.64 15.18 -7.44
C ARG A 113 -1.73 16.25 -7.29
N GLU A 114 -2.87 16.01 -7.92
CA GLU A 114 -4.03 16.90 -7.88
C GLU A 114 -5.16 16.20 -7.12
N THR A 115 -5.86 16.95 -6.26
CA THR A 115 -6.86 16.39 -5.33
C THR A 115 -7.95 15.59 -6.02
N TRP A 116 -8.35 15.98 -7.24
CA TRP A 116 -9.37 15.23 -8.01
C TRP A 116 -8.89 13.82 -8.40
N PHE A 117 -7.58 13.65 -8.67
CA PHE A 117 -6.99 12.36 -9.00
C PHE A 117 -6.74 11.54 -7.74
N LEU A 118 -6.19 12.19 -6.70
CA LEU A 118 -5.90 11.58 -5.41
C LEU A 118 -7.18 11.12 -4.68
N SER A 119 -8.36 11.56 -5.12
CA SER A 119 -9.66 11.12 -4.59
C SER A 119 -10.31 9.99 -5.40
N THR A 120 -9.66 9.49 -6.46
CA THR A 120 -10.21 8.41 -7.29
C THR A 120 -10.02 7.04 -6.65
N ASP A 121 -10.93 6.09 -6.95
CA ASP A 121 -10.76 4.70 -6.53
C ASP A 121 -9.50 4.07 -7.13
N ALA A 122 -9.14 4.43 -8.36
CA ALA A 122 -7.90 3.94 -8.98
C ALA A 122 -6.66 4.34 -8.16
N PHE A 123 -6.60 5.58 -7.66
CA PHE A 123 -5.52 6.02 -6.78
C PHE A 123 -5.57 5.33 -5.42
N ARG A 124 -6.75 5.21 -4.80
CA ARG A 124 -6.93 4.46 -3.53
C ARG A 124 -6.37 3.05 -3.64
N LEU A 125 -6.72 2.31 -4.70
CA LEU A 125 -6.24 0.95 -4.90
C LEU A 125 -4.73 0.89 -5.08
N ARG A 126 -4.11 1.89 -5.74
CA ARG A 126 -2.64 1.98 -5.81
C ARG A 126 -2.00 2.28 -4.48
N LEU A 127 -2.61 3.16 -3.70
CA LEU A 127 -2.12 3.48 -2.37
C LEU A 127 -2.14 2.22 -1.50
N VAL A 128 -3.26 1.49 -1.46
CA VAL A 128 -3.37 0.23 -0.73
C VAL A 128 -2.35 -0.80 -1.24
N PHE A 129 -2.20 -0.95 -2.57
CA PHE A 129 -1.19 -1.83 -3.14
C PHE A 129 0.22 -1.45 -2.65
N ASN A 130 0.56 -0.18 -2.69
CA ASN A 130 1.86 0.33 -2.22
C ASN A 130 2.06 0.14 -0.73
N VAL A 131 1.01 0.27 0.10
CA VAL A 131 1.07 -0.04 1.53
C VAL A 131 1.48 -1.51 1.72
N LEU A 132 0.88 -2.44 0.98
CA LEU A 132 1.18 -3.87 1.08
C LEU A 132 2.56 -4.26 0.54
N THR A 133 3.13 -3.47 -0.38
CA THR A 133 4.43 -3.77 -1.04
C THR A 133 5.57 -2.84 -0.62
N SER A 134 5.33 -1.95 0.34
CA SER A 134 6.34 -1.08 0.97
C SER A 134 6.53 -1.48 2.43
N PRO A 135 7.61 -1.02 3.10
CA PRO A 135 7.75 -1.24 4.54
C PRO A 135 6.52 -0.78 5.31
N HIS A 136 5.96 -1.68 6.11
CA HIS A 136 4.83 -1.43 6.98
C HIS A 136 4.94 -2.28 8.25
N VAL A 137 4.24 -1.86 9.29
CA VAL A 137 4.11 -2.54 10.58
C VAL A 137 2.68 -3.02 10.72
N PHE A 138 2.49 -4.32 10.94
CA PHE A 138 1.19 -4.88 11.31
C PHE A 138 0.86 -4.49 12.76
N LEU A 139 -0.25 -3.77 12.95
CA LEU A 139 -0.66 -3.25 14.25
C LEU A 139 -1.59 -4.21 14.99
N GLY A 140 -2.46 -4.93 14.27
CA GLY A 140 -3.42 -5.86 14.86
C GLY A 140 -4.54 -6.28 13.92
N GLY A 141 -5.38 -7.22 14.37
CA GLY A 141 -6.55 -7.73 13.64
C GLY A 141 -6.33 -9.07 12.94
N ASN A 142 -6.99 -9.27 11.81
CA ASN A 142 -7.02 -10.52 11.04
C ASN A 142 -5.70 -10.77 10.30
N ILE A 143 -4.75 -11.42 11.00
CA ILE A 143 -3.43 -11.75 10.47
C ILE A 143 -3.47 -12.71 9.27
N THR A 144 -4.50 -13.57 9.18
CA THR A 144 -4.65 -14.51 8.07
C THR A 144 -5.00 -13.78 6.77
N ALA A 145 -5.94 -12.83 6.83
CA ALA A 145 -6.28 -11.97 5.70
C ALA A 145 -5.07 -11.15 5.26
N TYR A 146 -4.40 -10.50 6.22
CA TYR A 146 -3.18 -9.74 5.99
C TYR A 146 -2.11 -10.54 5.22
N HIS A 147 -1.73 -11.73 5.70
CA HIS A 147 -0.71 -12.53 5.02
C HIS A 147 -1.15 -13.04 3.64
N ARG A 148 -2.45 -13.31 3.44
CA ARG A 148 -2.98 -13.67 2.12
C ARG A 148 -2.83 -12.49 1.15
N GLN A 149 -3.23 -11.31 1.57
CA GLN A 149 -3.23 -10.10 0.75
C GLN A 149 -1.83 -9.59 0.45
N VAL A 150 -0.92 -9.58 1.43
CA VAL A 150 0.51 -9.27 1.20
C VAL A 150 1.12 -10.21 0.16
N ARG A 151 0.96 -11.53 0.30
CA ARG A 151 1.48 -12.49 -0.69
C ARG A 151 0.87 -12.29 -2.07
N CYS A 152 -0.41 -11.95 -2.14
CA CYS A 152 -1.05 -11.61 -3.41
C CYS A 152 -0.40 -10.36 -4.04
N ALA A 153 -0.24 -9.29 -3.26
CA ALA A 153 0.37 -8.05 -3.70
C ALA A 153 1.83 -8.23 -4.15
N GLU A 154 2.61 -9.06 -3.45
CA GLU A 154 4.00 -9.39 -3.81
C GLU A 154 4.10 -10.11 -5.17
N ARG A 155 3.24 -11.12 -5.41
CA ARG A 155 3.14 -11.78 -6.73
C ARG A 155 2.71 -10.80 -7.81
N SER A 156 1.75 -9.95 -7.49
CA SER A 156 1.27 -8.92 -8.39
C SER A 156 2.34 -7.86 -8.70
N ALA A 157 3.22 -7.52 -7.76
CA ALA A 157 4.35 -6.63 -8.02
C ALA A 157 5.30 -7.24 -9.06
N ALA A 158 5.59 -8.54 -8.97
CA ALA A 158 6.37 -9.26 -9.97
C ALA A 158 5.67 -9.28 -11.35
N ALA A 159 4.36 -9.53 -11.38
CA ALA A 159 3.57 -9.49 -12.61
C ALA A 159 3.50 -8.08 -13.24
N LEU A 160 3.39 -7.04 -12.40
CA LEU A 160 3.47 -5.66 -12.85
C LEU A 160 4.84 -5.38 -13.46
N ALA A 161 5.93 -5.77 -12.80
CA ALA A 161 7.29 -5.60 -13.31
C ALA A 161 7.47 -6.28 -14.68
N GLN A 162 6.97 -7.51 -14.84
CA GLN A 162 6.93 -8.23 -16.12
C GLN A 162 6.17 -7.45 -17.21
N SER A 163 5.04 -6.84 -16.86
CA SER A 163 4.25 -6.07 -17.84
C SER A 163 4.98 -4.81 -18.32
N LEU A 164 5.88 -4.26 -17.49
CA LEU A 164 6.66 -3.06 -17.77
C LEU A 164 7.95 -3.35 -18.55
N THR A 165 8.43 -4.60 -18.52
CA THR A 165 9.62 -5.01 -19.27
C THR A 165 9.26 -5.37 -20.71
N ALA A 166 9.92 -4.76 -21.69
CA ALA A 166 9.57 -4.85 -23.11
C ALA A 166 10.11 -6.11 -23.85
N HIS A 167 10.33 -7.23 -23.15
CA HIS A 167 10.94 -8.42 -23.75
C HIS A 167 10.17 -9.72 -23.49
N ASP A 168 10.35 -10.68 -24.39
CA ASP A 168 9.73 -12.00 -24.33
C ASP A 168 10.44 -12.88 -23.29
N GLY A 169 9.87 -12.95 -22.08
CA GLY A 169 10.32 -13.87 -21.03
C GLY A 169 10.20 -13.30 -19.62
N PRO A 170 10.41 -14.14 -18.58
CA PRO A 170 10.45 -13.68 -17.20
C PRO A 170 11.60 -12.69 -17.00
N PRO A 171 11.38 -11.51 -16.40
CA PRO A 171 12.46 -10.57 -16.12
C PRO A 171 13.38 -11.17 -15.05
N THR A 172 14.66 -10.83 -15.15
CA THR A 172 15.58 -11.00 -14.02
C THR A 172 15.13 -10.13 -12.84
N LEU A 173 15.57 -10.48 -11.62
CA LEU A 173 15.27 -9.67 -10.42
C LEU A 173 15.70 -8.21 -10.59
N GLN A 174 16.84 -7.97 -11.25
CA GLN A 174 17.37 -6.63 -11.50
C GLN A 174 16.51 -5.84 -12.49
N GLU A 175 16.07 -6.48 -13.58
CA GLU A 175 15.16 -5.85 -14.55
C GLU A 175 13.81 -5.53 -13.91
N ALA A 176 13.25 -6.46 -13.14
CA ALA A 176 11.99 -6.26 -12.43
C ALA A 176 12.10 -5.11 -11.43
N TRP A 177 13.21 -5.04 -10.69
CA TRP A 177 13.49 -3.95 -9.75
C TRP A 177 13.59 -2.62 -10.48
N ALA A 178 14.38 -2.54 -11.56
CA ALA A 178 14.55 -1.31 -12.31
C ALA A 178 13.22 -0.79 -12.88
N ALA A 179 12.41 -1.69 -13.44
CA ALA A 179 11.10 -1.36 -14.01
C ALA A 179 10.12 -0.80 -12.97
N LEU A 180 10.15 -1.27 -11.73
CA LEU A 180 9.30 -0.73 -10.66
C LEU A 180 9.88 0.52 -9.98
N TRP A 181 11.20 0.65 -9.97
CA TRP A 181 11.91 1.73 -9.28
C TRP A 181 11.88 3.05 -10.06
N GLN A 182 12.03 2.97 -11.39
CA GLN A 182 12.19 4.14 -12.25
C GLN A 182 11.43 4.00 -13.57
N ALA A 183 10.70 5.04 -13.92
CA ALA A 183 10.03 5.14 -15.22
C ALA A 183 11.02 5.37 -16.37
N PRO A 184 10.65 5.06 -17.63
CA PRO A 184 11.50 5.34 -18.80
C PRO A 184 11.88 6.81 -18.97
N ASP A 185 11.06 7.73 -18.46
CA ASP A 185 11.30 9.19 -18.47
C ASP A 185 12.14 9.69 -17.28
N GLY A 186 12.60 8.77 -16.43
CA GLY A 186 13.48 9.04 -15.29
C GLY A 186 12.77 9.29 -13.96
N ARG A 187 11.43 9.39 -13.93
CA ARG A 187 10.67 9.59 -12.68
C ARG A 187 10.83 8.40 -11.72
N THR A 188 10.84 8.68 -10.42
CA THR A 188 11.00 7.69 -9.34
C THR A 188 10.11 8.04 -8.15
N GLY A 189 10.02 7.14 -7.16
CA GLY A 189 9.34 7.42 -5.90
C GLY A 189 7.88 7.84 -6.10
N LYS A 190 7.43 8.88 -5.38
CA LYS A 190 6.05 9.38 -5.41
C LYS A 190 5.60 9.85 -6.81
N ASP A 191 6.52 10.24 -7.69
CA ASP A 191 6.21 10.70 -9.05
C ASP A 191 6.05 9.54 -10.06
N TYR A 192 6.24 8.30 -9.58
CA TYR A 192 6.04 7.06 -10.33
C TYR A 192 5.18 6.06 -9.54
N LEU A 193 5.74 4.92 -9.11
CA LEU A 193 5.03 3.84 -8.41
C LEU A 193 5.12 3.93 -6.88
N GLY A 194 5.78 4.94 -6.32
CA GLY A 194 5.79 5.18 -4.87
C GLY A 194 6.85 4.42 -4.06
N TYR A 195 7.67 3.56 -4.69
CA TYR A 195 8.72 2.84 -3.98
C TYR A 195 9.89 3.75 -3.58
N LEU A 196 10.22 3.75 -2.28
CA LEU A 196 11.29 4.59 -1.71
C LEU A 196 12.40 3.79 -1.01
N VAL A 197 12.22 2.48 -0.79
CA VAL A 197 13.15 1.64 -0.04
C VAL A 197 13.60 0.46 -0.90
N ALA A 198 14.74 0.62 -1.58
CA ALA A 198 15.23 -0.35 -2.55
C ALA A 198 15.42 -1.78 -1.99
N PRO A 199 16.00 -2.00 -0.80
CA PRO A 199 16.14 -3.36 -0.25
C PRO A 199 14.80 -4.05 0.02
N HIS A 200 13.78 -3.29 0.41
CA HIS A 200 12.45 -3.85 0.66
C HIS A 200 11.79 -4.26 -0.66
N LEU A 201 11.86 -3.42 -1.69
CA LEU A 201 11.34 -3.76 -3.02
C LEU A 201 12.01 -5.01 -3.60
N LEU A 202 13.33 -5.16 -3.45
CA LEU A 202 14.04 -6.39 -3.83
C LEU A 202 13.49 -7.62 -3.09
N SER A 203 13.18 -7.48 -1.80
CA SER A 203 12.61 -8.57 -1.00
C SER A 203 11.19 -8.94 -1.45
N VAL A 204 10.36 -7.94 -1.75
CA VAL A 204 9.02 -8.10 -2.33
C VAL A 204 9.09 -8.85 -3.66
N LEU A 205 9.95 -8.41 -4.57
CA LEU A 205 10.13 -9.04 -5.88
C LEU A 205 10.68 -10.45 -5.75
N THR A 206 11.63 -10.69 -4.84
CA THR A 206 12.16 -12.03 -4.59
C THR A 206 11.04 -12.98 -4.18
N ARG A 207 10.20 -12.60 -3.20
CA ARG A 207 9.06 -13.42 -2.76
C ARG A 207 8.02 -13.62 -3.86
N GLY A 208 7.68 -12.55 -4.58
CA GLY A 208 6.72 -12.59 -5.69
C GLY A 208 7.15 -13.51 -6.82
N LEU A 209 8.44 -13.50 -7.18
CA LEU A 209 9.00 -14.36 -8.23
C LEU A 209 9.15 -15.82 -7.78
N THR A 210 9.45 -16.09 -6.51
CA THR A 210 9.57 -17.46 -5.99
C THR A 210 8.23 -18.16 -5.78
N ASP A 211 7.17 -17.41 -5.48
CA ASP A 211 5.82 -17.94 -5.29
C ASP A 211 5.12 -18.30 -6.62
N HIS A 212 5.77 -18.11 -7.76
CA HIS A 212 5.33 -18.63 -9.05
C HIS A 212 5.54 -20.14 -9.15
N HIS A 213 4.66 -20.91 -8.52
CA HIS A 213 4.19 -22.13 -9.18
C HIS A 213 3.34 -21.72 -10.38
N PRO A 214 3.57 -22.28 -11.58
CA PRO A 214 2.77 -21.95 -12.74
C PRO A 214 1.33 -22.42 -12.50
N THR A 215 0.42 -21.49 -12.26
CA THR A 215 -1.01 -21.75 -12.37
C THR A 215 -1.26 -22.16 -13.82
N PRO A 216 -1.85 -23.34 -14.10
CA PRO A 216 -2.11 -23.76 -15.47
C PRO A 216 -2.99 -22.72 -16.14
N ARG A 217 -2.54 -22.20 -17.29
CA ARG A 217 -3.33 -21.28 -18.13
C ARG A 217 -4.70 -21.93 -18.35
N LEU A 218 -5.75 -21.31 -17.83
CA LEU A 218 -7.11 -21.60 -18.27
C LEU A 218 -7.15 -21.29 -19.78
N GLN A 219 -7.14 -22.34 -20.59
CA GLN A 219 -7.44 -22.20 -22.00
C GLN A 219 -8.85 -21.65 -22.11
N PRO A 220 -9.08 -20.59 -22.92
CA PRO A 220 -10.43 -20.14 -23.19
C PRO A 220 -11.17 -21.28 -23.90
N SER A 221 -12.25 -21.74 -23.28
CA SER A 221 -13.20 -22.68 -23.88
C SER A 221 -13.68 -22.10 -25.21
N ARG A 222 -13.50 -22.88 -26.29
CA ARG A 222 -14.05 -22.59 -27.61
C ARG A 222 -15.55 -22.82 -27.65
#